data_AF-K0ZNA5-F1
#
_entry.id   AF-K0ZNA5-F1
#
_cell.length_a   1.000
_cell.length_b   1.000
_cell.length_c   1.000
_cell.angle_alpha   90.00
_cell.angle_beta   90.00
_cell.angle_gamma   90.00
#
_symmetry.space_group_name_H-M   'P 1'
#
loop_
_entity.id
_entity.type
_entity.pdbx_description
1 polymer ?
#
loop_
_entity_poly.entity_id
_entity_poly.type
_entity_poly.pdbx_seq_one_letter_code
_entity_poly.pdbx_strand_id
1 'polypeptide(L)'
;MRDLLSKKSHRQLELLELLFENKRWFHISELAELLHCAERSVKDDLSQVRSSFPDLIFHSSTNGIRIINTDDSDIEMVYHHFFKHSTHFSILEFIFFNEGCDTDSICKEFYISSSSLYRIIRHINKIIKKQYRFEISLNPVQITGNEIDIRYFFAQYFSEKYYFLEWPFEDFSVEPLCKLLALIYKETAFPVNFATQRMLKLLLVTNLYRIKFGHFMEVEKNSFNNQLLES
;
A
#
# COMPACT_ATOMS: atom_id res chain seq x y z
N MET A 1 -8.63 1.75 -0.50
CA MET A 1 -7.37 1.83 0.29
C MET A 1 -7.07 3.20 0.87
N ARG A 2 -7.21 4.29 0.10
CA ARG A 2 -7.03 5.67 0.58
C ARG A 2 -7.78 6.00 1.89
N ASP A 3 -8.96 5.40 2.12
CA ASP A 3 -9.72 5.49 3.38
C ASP A 3 -8.97 5.06 4.67
N LEU A 4 -7.87 4.31 4.57
CA LEU A 4 -7.01 3.98 5.72
C LEU A 4 -6.13 5.15 6.16
N LEU A 5 -5.92 6.14 5.30
CA LEU A 5 -5.23 7.37 5.65
C LEU A 5 -6.07 8.18 6.65
N SER A 6 -5.41 9.00 7.45
CA SER A 6 -6.12 9.98 8.27
C SER A 6 -6.93 10.92 7.36
N LYS A 7 -8.06 11.48 7.83
CA LYS A 7 -8.85 12.45 7.04
C LYS A 7 -8.02 13.57 6.43
N LYS A 8 -6.99 14.00 7.18
CA LYS A 8 -6.05 15.03 6.76
C LYS A 8 -5.12 14.53 5.66
N SER A 9 -4.45 13.40 5.87
CA SER A 9 -3.58 12.78 4.88
C SER A 9 -4.32 12.43 3.59
N HIS A 10 -5.56 11.95 3.69
CA HIS A 10 -6.44 11.70 2.55
C HIS A 10 -6.66 12.96 1.71
N ARG A 11 -7.05 14.06 2.36
CA ARG A 11 -7.28 15.34 1.69
C ARG A 11 -6.00 15.93 1.08
N GLN A 12 -4.85 15.73 1.74
CA GLN A 12 -3.55 16.16 1.22
C GLN A 12 -3.13 15.35 -0.02
N LEU A 13 -3.43 14.05 -0.03
CA LEU A 13 -3.24 13.21 -1.20
C LEU A 13 -4.10 13.70 -2.36
N GLU A 14 -5.41 13.91 -2.14
CA GLU A 14 -6.33 14.42 -3.17
C GLU A 14 -5.92 15.81 -3.68
N LEU A 15 -5.43 16.69 -2.79
CA LEU A 15 -4.89 17.99 -3.18
C LEU A 15 -3.69 17.84 -4.14
N LEU A 16 -2.77 16.93 -3.86
CA LEU A 16 -1.62 16.67 -4.73
C LEU A 16 -2.05 16.02 -6.05
N GLU A 17 -2.95 15.02 -6.02
CA GLU A 17 -3.52 14.41 -7.23
C GLU A 17 -4.10 15.48 -8.18
N LEU A 18 -4.90 16.42 -7.65
CA LEU A 18 -5.47 17.53 -8.44
C LEU A 18 -4.39 18.41 -9.08
N LEU A 19 -3.36 18.78 -8.31
CA LEU A 19 -2.28 19.66 -8.77
C LEU A 19 -1.32 18.98 -9.76
N PHE A 20 -1.16 17.66 -9.67
CA PHE A 20 -0.38 16.86 -10.62
C PHE A 20 -1.13 16.64 -11.94
N GLU A 21 -2.41 16.30 -11.87
CA GLU A 21 -3.24 16.02 -13.04
C GLU A 21 -3.49 17.29 -13.89
N ASN A 22 -3.55 18.47 -13.24
CA ASN A 22 -3.94 19.72 -13.89
C ASN A 22 -2.82 20.78 -13.85
N LYS A 23 -2.20 21.07 -14.99
CA LYS A 23 -1.14 22.10 -15.12
C LYS A 23 -1.63 23.56 -15.04
N ARG A 24 -2.95 23.77 -14.85
CA ARG A 24 -3.57 25.09 -14.75
C ARG A 24 -3.40 25.70 -13.36
N TRP A 25 -3.78 26.96 -13.22
CA TRP A 25 -3.86 27.61 -11.92
C TRP A 25 -5.14 27.25 -11.19
N PHE A 26 -5.06 27.14 -9.86
CA PHE A 26 -6.20 26.93 -8.97
C PHE A 26 -6.29 28.03 -7.91
N HIS A 27 -7.46 28.61 -7.74
CA HIS A 27 -7.71 29.46 -6.58
C HIS A 27 -7.91 28.62 -5.31
N ILE A 28 -7.59 29.20 -4.14
CA ILE A 28 -7.80 28.50 -2.86
C ILE A 28 -9.29 28.18 -2.64
N SER A 29 -10.19 29.08 -3.02
CA SER A 29 -11.64 28.89 -2.95
C SER A 29 -12.08 27.68 -3.79
N GLU A 30 -11.56 27.57 -5.01
CA GLU A 30 -11.83 26.44 -5.91
C GLU A 30 -11.32 25.11 -5.34
N LEU A 31 -10.09 25.07 -4.83
CA LEU A 31 -9.54 23.88 -4.18
C LEU A 31 -10.38 23.48 -2.95
N ALA A 32 -10.87 24.46 -2.20
CA ALA A 32 -11.71 24.21 -1.02
C ALA A 32 -13.06 23.57 -1.43
N GLU A 33 -13.66 24.03 -2.52
CA GLU A 33 -14.89 23.47 -3.08
C GLU A 33 -14.68 22.04 -3.59
N LEU A 34 -13.64 21.81 -4.41
CA LEU A 34 -13.32 20.50 -4.99
C LEU A 34 -12.96 19.45 -3.93
N LEU A 35 -12.25 19.86 -2.87
CA LEU A 35 -11.86 18.98 -1.75
C LEU A 35 -12.90 18.94 -0.63
N HIS A 36 -14.04 19.61 -0.79
CA HIS A 36 -15.12 19.71 0.18
C HIS A 36 -14.62 20.09 1.60
N CYS A 37 -13.78 21.12 1.69
CA CYS A 37 -13.17 21.57 2.93
C CYS A 37 -13.17 23.11 3.04
N ALA A 38 -12.75 23.64 4.18
CA ALA A 38 -12.61 25.08 4.34
C ALA A 38 -11.31 25.59 3.68
N GLU A 39 -11.29 26.80 3.14
CA GLU A 39 -10.07 27.42 2.59
C GLU A 39 -8.90 27.42 3.56
N ARG A 40 -9.17 27.56 4.87
CA ARG A 40 -8.14 27.44 5.91
C ARG A 40 -7.46 26.07 5.89
N SER A 41 -8.22 24.99 5.72
CA SER A 41 -7.69 23.63 5.61
C SER A 41 -6.80 23.48 4.38
N VAL A 42 -7.19 24.05 3.23
CA VAL A 42 -6.35 24.06 2.03
C VAL A 42 -5.02 24.78 2.28
N LYS A 43 -5.04 25.94 2.94
CA LYS A 43 -3.82 26.69 3.29
C LYS A 43 -2.90 25.90 4.23
N ASP A 44 -3.48 25.28 5.27
CA ASP A 44 -2.73 24.45 6.22
C ASP A 44 -2.14 23.22 5.55
N ASP A 45 -2.87 22.59 4.63
CA ASP A 45 -2.43 21.43 3.87
C ASP A 45 -1.33 21.80 2.87
N LEU A 46 -1.48 22.89 2.11
CA LEU A 46 -0.43 23.39 1.22
C LEU A 46 0.88 23.69 1.96
N SER A 47 0.78 24.28 3.15
CA SER A 47 1.95 24.57 4.00
C SER A 47 2.69 23.28 4.37
N GLN A 48 1.95 22.25 4.79
CA GLN A 48 2.55 20.98 5.19
C GLN A 48 3.06 20.17 4.00
N VAL A 49 2.32 20.16 2.90
CA VAL A 49 2.72 19.49 1.66
C VAL A 49 4.03 20.09 1.15
N ARG A 50 4.18 21.43 1.15
CA ARG A 50 5.47 22.08 0.83
C ARG A 50 6.60 21.64 1.73
N SER A 51 6.33 21.42 3.02
CA SER A 51 7.34 20.91 3.96
C SER A 51 7.66 19.43 3.74
N SER A 52 6.67 18.61 3.37
CA SER A 52 6.83 17.18 3.14
C SER A 52 7.52 16.86 1.81
N PHE A 53 7.37 17.72 0.82
CA PHE A 53 7.86 17.54 -0.54
C PHE A 53 8.66 18.77 -0.99
N PRO A 54 9.88 18.97 -0.46
CA PRO A 54 10.69 20.16 -0.76
C PRO A 54 11.09 20.26 -2.24
N ASP A 55 11.11 19.13 -2.95
CA ASP A 55 11.45 19.07 -4.38
C ASP A 55 10.30 19.54 -5.28
N LEU A 56 9.07 19.63 -4.77
CA LEU A 56 7.93 20.16 -5.52
C LEU A 56 7.92 21.68 -5.51
N ILE A 57 7.93 22.28 -6.69
CA ILE A 57 8.01 23.74 -6.86
C ILE A 57 6.60 24.30 -6.99
N PHE A 58 6.11 24.88 -5.89
CA PHE A 58 4.82 25.57 -5.84
C PHE A 58 4.96 27.03 -6.26
N HIS A 59 4.27 27.43 -7.31
CA HIS A 59 4.11 28.84 -7.68
C HIS A 59 2.81 29.40 -7.13
N SER A 60 2.86 30.63 -6.64
CA SER A 60 1.68 31.38 -6.18
C SER A 60 1.64 32.74 -6.90
N SER A 61 0.48 33.10 -7.43
CA SER A 61 0.23 34.36 -8.14
C SER A 61 -1.18 34.87 -7.87
N THR A 62 -1.55 35.99 -8.49
CA THR A 62 -2.94 36.48 -8.51
C THR A 62 -3.91 35.47 -9.12
N ASN A 63 -3.44 34.59 -9.99
CA ASN A 63 -4.25 33.56 -10.66
C ASN A 63 -4.42 32.30 -9.80
N GLY A 64 -3.79 32.24 -8.61
CA GLY A 64 -3.88 31.11 -7.70
C GLY A 64 -2.57 30.37 -7.51
N ILE A 65 -2.63 29.05 -7.37
CA ILE A 65 -1.51 28.16 -7.05
C ILE A 65 -1.42 27.01 -8.06
N ARG A 66 -0.20 26.57 -8.37
CA ARG A 66 0.08 25.36 -9.15
C ARG A 66 1.47 24.79 -8.83
N ILE A 67 1.71 23.54 -9.21
CA ILE A 67 3.04 22.92 -9.22
C ILE A 67 3.59 23.02 -10.64
N ILE A 68 4.85 23.44 -10.80
CA ILE A 68 5.43 23.70 -12.14
C ILE A 68 6.33 22.58 -12.67
N ASN A 69 6.86 21.73 -11.79
CA ASN A 69 7.80 20.66 -12.13
C ASN A 69 7.15 19.27 -12.05
N THR A 70 5.85 19.17 -12.36
CA THR A 70 5.13 17.88 -12.37
C THR A 70 5.59 16.94 -13.49
N ASP A 71 6.24 17.45 -14.53
CA ASP A 71 6.85 16.63 -15.59
C ASP A 71 8.20 16.01 -15.14
N ASP A 72 8.88 16.64 -14.17
CA ASP A 72 10.16 16.20 -13.61
C ASP A 72 9.99 15.44 -12.29
N SER A 73 8.78 15.44 -11.73
CA SER A 73 8.46 14.82 -10.44
C SER A 73 7.47 13.69 -10.63
N ASP A 74 7.74 12.54 -10.02
CA ASP A 74 6.83 11.40 -10.09
C ASP A 74 5.76 11.48 -9.00
N ILE A 75 4.50 11.30 -9.37
CA ILE A 75 3.39 11.17 -8.43
C ILE A 75 3.54 9.92 -7.55
N GLU A 76 4.30 8.92 -8.00
CA GLU A 76 4.64 7.73 -7.20
C GLU A 76 5.26 8.11 -5.85
N MET A 77 6.14 9.12 -5.84
CA MET A 77 6.77 9.66 -4.62
C MET A 77 5.73 10.13 -3.60
N VAL A 78 4.61 10.70 -4.08
CA VAL A 78 3.51 11.17 -3.23
C VAL A 78 2.84 9.97 -2.55
N TYR A 79 2.51 8.92 -3.31
CA TYR A 79 1.92 7.70 -2.76
C TYR A 79 2.86 7.05 -1.75
N HIS A 80 4.14 6.88 -2.07
CA HIS A 80 5.15 6.33 -1.15
C HIS A 80 5.22 7.10 0.16
N HIS A 81 5.22 8.43 0.10
CA HIS A 81 5.21 9.27 1.31
C HIS A 81 4.00 8.98 2.19
N PHE A 82 2.78 8.99 1.63
CA PHE A 82 1.57 8.74 2.42
C PHE A 82 1.49 7.31 2.97
N PHE A 83 1.97 6.30 2.24
CA PHE A 83 2.07 4.94 2.76
C PHE A 83 3.07 4.86 3.92
N LYS A 84 4.27 5.43 3.75
CA LYS A 84 5.37 5.33 4.72
C LYS A 84 5.08 6.08 6.03
N HIS A 85 4.33 7.18 5.96
CA HIS A 85 3.98 7.99 7.14
C HIS A 85 2.60 7.66 7.76
N SER A 86 1.86 6.69 7.21
CA SER A 86 0.57 6.28 7.77
C SER A 86 0.74 5.23 8.86
N THR A 87 0.45 5.60 10.11
CA THR A 87 0.44 4.65 11.24
C THR A 87 -0.47 3.45 11.01
N HIS A 88 -1.59 3.61 10.28
CA HIS A 88 -2.50 2.50 9.98
C HIS A 88 -1.83 1.49 9.04
N PHE A 89 -1.15 1.95 8.00
CA PHE A 89 -0.43 1.09 7.07
C PHE A 89 0.80 0.46 7.70
N SER A 90 1.57 1.22 8.47
CA SER A 90 2.75 0.68 9.17
C SER A 90 2.38 -0.40 10.19
N ILE A 91 1.31 -0.23 10.96
CA ILE A 91 0.81 -1.28 11.87
C ILE A 91 0.33 -2.50 11.09
N LEU A 92 -0.41 -2.29 10.00
CA LEU A 92 -0.93 -3.39 9.17
C LEU A 92 0.20 -4.24 8.58
N GLU A 93 1.24 -3.61 8.06
CA GLU A 93 2.44 -4.26 7.53
C GLU A 93 3.25 -4.96 8.63
N PHE A 94 3.43 -4.29 9.78
CA PHE A 94 4.13 -4.91 10.91
C PHE A 94 3.44 -6.21 11.34
N ILE A 95 2.11 -6.21 11.42
CA ILE A 95 1.32 -7.41 11.76
C ILE A 95 1.47 -8.50 10.69
N PHE A 96 1.54 -8.13 9.41
CA PHE A 96 1.74 -9.09 8.32
C PHE A 96 3.08 -9.81 8.43
N PHE A 97 4.16 -9.10 8.77
CA PHE A 97 5.48 -9.70 8.93
C PHE A 97 5.69 -10.42 10.27
N ASN A 98 4.97 -10.02 11.31
CA ASN A 98 5.17 -10.49 12.69
C ASN A 98 3.94 -11.25 13.22
N GLU A 99 3.40 -12.17 12.43
CA GLU A 99 2.27 -12.98 12.87
C GLU A 99 2.62 -13.78 14.14
N GLY A 100 1.69 -13.82 15.10
CA GLY A 100 1.87 -14.47 16.38
C GLY A 100 2.59 -13.63 17.45
N CYS A 101 3.00 -12.39 17.15
CA CYS A 101 3.58 -11.49 18.15
C CYS A 101 2.55 -11.11 19.24
N ASP A 102 3.03 -10.58 20.36
CA ASP A 102 2.14 -10.02 21.39
C ASP A 102 1.70 -8.58 21.05
N THR A 103 0.54 -8.18 21.57
CA THR A 103 0.01 -6.83 21.36
C THR A 103 0.86 -5.75 22.01
N ASP A 104 1.61 -6.10 23.06
CA ASP A 104 2.46 -5.16 23.79
C ASP A 104 3.68 -4.75 22.96
N SER A 105 4.18 -5.65 22.10
CA SER A 105 5.27 -5.44 21.16
C SER A 105 4.84 -4.45 20.08
N ILE A 106 3.61 -4.58 19.56
CA ILE A 106 3.03 -3.58 18.64
C ILE A 106 2.90 -2.22 19.34
N CYS A 107 2.41 -2.21 20.59
CA CYS A 107 2.27 -0.96 21.35
C CYS A 107 3.62 -0.27 21.59
N LYS A 108 4.67 -1.04 21.90
CA LYS A 108 6.04 -0.54 22.10
C LYS A 108 6.64 -0.01 20.79
N GLU A 109 6.54 -0.78 19.70
CA GLU A 109 7.08 -0.41 18.39
C GLU A 109 6.52 0.91 17.88
N PHE A 110 5.21 1.11 18.03
CA PHE A 110 4.53 2.29 17.53
C PHE A 110 4.32 3.40 18.59
N TYR A 111 4.86 3.23 19.81
CA TYR A 111 4.71 4.15 20.92
C TYR A 111 3.24 4.55 21.23
N ILE A 112 2.34 3.56 21.22
CA ILE A 112 0.90 3.76 21.44
C ILE A 112 0.37 2.97 22.63
N SER A 113 -0.75 3.43 23.21
CA SER A 113 -1.47 2.64 24.22
C SER A 113 -2.22 1.46 23.60
N SER A 114 -2.47 0.42 24.39
CA SER A 114 -3.31 -0.72 23.97
C SER A 114 -4.70 -0.25 23.49
N SER A 115 -5.36 0.65 24.22
CA SER A 115 -6.65 1.24 23.80
C SER A 115 -6.59 1.92 22.43
N SER A 116 -5.46 2.56 22.10
CA SER A 116 -5.23 3.19 20.79
C SER A 116 -5.04 2.14 19.70
N LEU A 117 -4.26 1.08 19.96
CA LEU A 117 -4.09 -0.05 19.06
C LEU A 117 -5.45 -0.69 18.70
N TYR A 118 -6.27 -1.04 19.69
CA TYR A 118 -7.61 -1.61 19.45
C TYR A 118 -8.53 -0.68 18.66
N ARG A 119 -8.41 0.65 18.83
CA ARG A 119 -9.16 1.61 18.01
C ARG A 119 -8.67 1.64 16.56
N ILE A 120 -7.35 1.62 16.36
CA ILE A 120 -6.73 1.58 15.03
C ILE A 120 -7.14 0.30 14.30
N ILE A 121 -6.97 -0.88 14.92
CA ILE A 121 -7.33 -2.17 14.28
C ILE A 121 -8.82 -2.23 13.93
N ARG A 122 -9.72 -1.75 14.81
CA ARG A 122 -11.16 -1.65 14.49
C ARG A 122 -11.42 -0.76 13.28
N HIS A 123 -10.70 0.35 13.17
CA HIS A 123 -10.81 1.23 12.01
C HIS A 123 -10.29 0.55 10.74
N ILE A 124 -9.13 -0.10 10.80
CA ILE A 124 -8.55 -0.84 9.67
C ILE A 124 -9.52 -1.91 9.18
N ASN A 125 -10.01 -2.78 10.07
CA ASN A 125 -10.95 -3.86 9.73
C ASN A 125 -12.25 -3.30 9.11
N LYS A 126 -12.77 -2.18 9.62
CA LYS A 126 -13.95 -1.52 9.05
C LYS A 126 -13.73 -1.09 7.60
N ILE A 127 -12.54 -0.57 7.27
CA ILE A 127 -12.22 -0.12 5.91
C ILE A 127 -11.94 -1.30 4.99
N ILE A 128 -11.13 -2.27 5.43
CA ILE A 128 -10.76 -3.45 4.63
C ILE A 128 -12.01 -4.23 4.21
N LYS A 129 -12.96 -4.45 5.14
CA LYS A 129 -14.21 -5.17 4.88
C LYS A 129 -15.12 -4.56 3.81
N LYS A 130 -14.88 -3.31 3.39
CA LYS A 130 -15.63 -2.70 2.27
C LYS A 130 -15.28 -3.35 0.93
N GLN A 131 -14.08 -3.90 0.78
CA GLN A 131 -13.54 -4.39 -0.50
C GLN A 131 -13.01 -5.82 -0.41
N TYR A 132 -12.54 -6.25 0.76
CA TYR A 132 -11.87 -7.53 0.96
C TYR A 132 -12.49 -8.30 2.12
N ARG A 133 -12.50 -9.64 2.04
CA ARG A 133 -13.12 -10.51 3.05
C ARG A 133 -12.11 -11.02 4.07
N PHE A 134 -11.32 -10.13 4.65
CA PHE A 134 -10.39 -10.47 5.73
C PHE A 134 -10.35 -9.40 6.81
N GLU A 135 -9.76 -9.75 7.94
CA GLU A 135 -9.57 -8.86 9.08
C GLU A 135 -8.30 -9.20 9.87
N ILE A 136 -7.90 -8.27 10.72
CA ILE A 136 -6.83 -8.45 11.70
C ILE A 136 -7.46 -8.88 13.02
N SER A 137 -6.99 -9.99 13.56
CA SER A 137 -7.21 -10.44 14.93
C SER A 137 -6.03 -10.00 15.81
N LEU A 138 -6.30 -9.63 17.06
CA LEU A 138 -5.28 -9.36 18.08
C LEU A 138 -5.14 -10.48 19.13
N ASN A 139 -5.99 -11.52 19.07
CA ASN A 139 -5.91 -12.67 19.97
C ASN A 139 -6.22 -14.00 19.23
N PRO A 140 -5.19 -14.69 18.70
CA PRO A 140 -3.80 -14.24 18.57
C PRO A 140 -3.65 -13.11 17.54
N VAL A 141 -2.49 -12.44 17.50
CA VAL A 141 -2.17 -11.45 16.47
C VAL A 141 -1.97 -12.16 15.13
N GLN A 142 -2.92 -11.99 14.22
CA GLN A 142 -2.89 -12.62 12.90
C GLN A 142 -3.86 -11.95 11.93
N ILE A 143 -3.69 -12.22 10.64
CA ILE A 143 -4.60 -11.79 9.58
C ILE A 143 -5.38 -13.01 9.11
N THR A 144 -6.71 -12.95 9.18
CA THR A 144 -7.60 -14.09 8.91
C THR A 144 -8.76 -13.71 8.00
N GLY A 145 -9.29 -14.69 7.27
CA GLY A 145 -10.40 -14.52 6.34
C GLY A 145 -10.13 -15.19 5.00
N ASN A 146 -10.61 -14.60 3.91
CA ASN A 146 -10.37 -15.12 2.57
C ASN A 146 -8.89 -14.96 2.18
N GLU A 147 -8.22 -16.09 2.00
CA GLU A 147 -6.78 -16.13 1.78
C GLU A 147 -6.35 -15.55 0.41
N ILE A 148 -7.20 -15.63 -0.62
CA ILE A 148 -6.95 -14.99 -1.92
C ILE A 148 -6.97 -13.47 -1.76
N ASP A 149 -7.98 -12.94 -1.07
CA ASP A 149 -8.11 -11.51 -0.81
C ASP A 149 -6.90 -10.98 0.00
N ILE A 150 -6.42 -11.74 1.00
CA ILE A 150 -5.22 -11.37 1.80
C ILE A 150 -3.97 -11.31 0.90
N ARG A 151 -3.70 -12.37 0.13
CA ARG A 151 -2.51 -12.46 -0.72
C ARG A 151 -2.51 -11.38 -1.79
N TYR A 152 -3.65 -11.15 -2.43
CA TYR A 152 -3.80 -10.09 -3.42
C TYR A 152 -3.56 -8.71 -2.80
N PHE A 153 -4.21 -8.44 -1.66
CA PHE A 153 -4.09 -7.17 -0.96
C PHE A 153 -2.63 -6.84 -0.63
N PHE A 154 -1.91 -7.77 -0.02
CA PHE A 154 -0.54 -7.50 0.44
C PHE A 154 0.44 -7.41 -0.72
N ALA A 155 0.32 -8.27 -1.74
CA ALA A 155 1.16 -8.16 -2.94
C ALA A 155 0.97 -6.81 -3.64
N GLN A 156 -0.28 -6.34 -3.77
CA GLN A 156 -0.59 -5.02 -4.31
C GLN A 156 -0.05 -3.90 -3.41
N TYR A 157 -0.26 -3.97 -2.10
CA TYR A 157 0.25 -3.00 -1.14
C TYR A 157 1.78 -2.85 -1.24
N PHE A 158 2.52 -3.95 -1.31
CA PHE A 158 3.98 -3.89 -1.46
C PHE A 158 4.42 -3.35 -2.81
N SER A 159 3.63 -3.54 -3.86
CA SER A 159 3.89 -2.94 -5.18
C SER A 159 3.67 -1.43 -5.20
N GLU A 160 2.73 -0.92 -4.40
CA GLU A 160 2.41 0.51 -4.33
C GLU A 160 3.28 1.27 -3.32
N LYS A 161 3.69 0.62 -2.23
CA LYS A 161 4.45 1.26 -1.14
C LYS A 161 5.95 1.36 -1.40
N TYR A 162 6.52 0.41 -2.12
CA TYR A 162 7.96 0.32 -2.32
C TYR A 162 8.31 0.57 -3.77
N TYR A 163 9.40 1.28 -4.01
CA TYR A 163 9.90 1.51 -5.35
C TYR A 163 10.26 0.18 -6.03
N PHE A 164 10.25 0.18 -7.36
CA PHE A 164 10.44 -1.02 -8.17
C PHE A 164 11.69 -1.83 -7.82
N LEU A 165 12.79 -1.16 -7.46
CA LEU A 165 14.08 -1.80 -7.13
C LEU A 165 14.23 -2.17 -5.64
N GLU A 166 13.33 -1.70 -4.77
CA GLU A 166 13.39 -2.00 -3.35
C GLU A 166 12.92 -3.43 -3.05
N TRP A 167 13.52 -4.06 -2.03
CA TRP A 167 13.16 -5.39 -1.55
C TRP A 167 13.04 -5.40 -0.01
N PRO A 168 11.85 -5.13 0.54
CA PRO A 168 11.65 -4.92 1.99
C PRO A 168 11.42 -6.20 2.80
N PHE A 169 11.68 -7.38 2.22
CA PHE A 169 11.34 -8.67 2.82
C PHE A 169 12.57 -9.29 3.48
N GLU A 170 12.79 -8.98 4.75
CA GLU A 170 14.00 -9.40 5.49
C GLU A 170 14.09 -10.92 5.69
N ASP A 171 12.95 -11.59 5.91
CA ASP A 171 12.91 -13.05 6.10
C ASP A 171 13.19 -13.83 4.82
N PHE A 172 13.00 -13.22 3.65
CA PHE A 172 13.04 -13.88 2.36
C PHE A 172 13.85 -13.06 1.35
N SER A 173 15.10 -13.48 1.15
CA SER A 173 15.95 -12.88 0.12
C SER A 173 15.41 -13.13 -1.29
N VAL A 174 15.77 -12.27 -2.25
CA VAL A 174 15.21 -12.31 -3.60
C VAL A 174 15.80 -13.44 -4.46
N GLU A 175 17.01 -13.91 -4.15
CA GLU A 175 17.76 -14.85 -4.99
C GLU A 175 17.12 -16.23 -5.12
N PRO A 176 16.62 -16.88 -4.05
CA PRO A 176 15.91 -18.14 -4.17
C PRO A 176 14.66 -18.05 -5.05
N LEU A 177 13.91 -16.94 -4.93
CA LEU A 177 12.73 -16.69 -5.76
C LEU A 177 13.11 -16.50 -7.22
N CYS A 178 14.20 -15.78 -7.51
CA CYS A 178 14.74 -15.66 -8.86
C CYS A 178 15.10 -17.01 -9.48
N LYS A 179 15.75 -17.90 -8.71
CA LYS A 179 16.12 -19.25 -9.18
C LYS A 179 14.88 -20.10 -9.45
N LEU A 180 13.89 -20.07 -8.57
CA LEU A 180 12.61 -20.77 -8.77
C LEU A 180 11.90 -20.28 -10.04
N LEU A 181 11.78 -18.96 -10.21
CA LEU A 181 11.14 -18.39 -11.39
C LEU A 181 11.90 -18.73 -12.67
N ALA A 182 13.23 -18.74 -12.67
CA ALA A 182 14.03 -19.14 -13.82
C ALA A 182 13.77 -20.61 -14.24
N LEU A 183 13.55 -21.51 -13.28
CA LEU A 183 13.15 -22.89 -13.58
C LEU A 183 11.75 -22.94 -14.20
N ILE A 184 10.78 -22.20 -13.64
CA ILE A 184 9.41 -22.15 -14.17
C ILE A 184 9.41 -21.61 -15.60
N TYR A 185 10.13 -20.52 -15.87
CA TYR A 185 10.19 -19.91 -17.20
C TYR A 185 10.85 -20.81 -18.25
N LYS A 186 11.76 -21.69 -17.83
CA LYS A 186 12.37 -22.66 -18.74
C LYS A 186 11.38 -23.75 -19.16
N GLU A 187 10.55 -24.20 -18.23
CA GLU A 187 9.63 -25.33 -18.42
C GLU A 187 8.22 -24.90 -18.87
N THR A 188 7.92 -23.60 -18.91
CA THR A 188 6.59 -23.07 -19.27
C THR A 188 6.70 -21.99 -20.34
N ALA A 189 5.67 -21.87 -21.20
CA ALA A 189 5.57 -20.80 -22.19
C ALA A 189 5.18 -19.44 -21.58
N PHE A 190 5.53 -19.19 -20.32
CA PHE A 190 5.08 -18.02 -19.59
C PHE A 190 5.79 -16.77 -20.12
N PRO A 191 5.07 -15.67 -20.46
CA PRO A 191 5.69 -14.46 -21.00
C PRO A 191 6.52 -13.77 -19.91
N VAL A 192 7.83 -13.69 -20.14
CA VAL A 192 8.76 -13.04 -19.19
C VAL A 192 9.10 -11.63 -19.67
N ASN A 193 8.70 -10.65 -18.88
CA ASN A 193 9.22 -9.29 -18.96
C ASN A 193 9.52 -8.77 -17.54
N PHE A 194 10.20 -7.63 -17.44
CA PHE A 194 10.60 -7.06 -16.15
C PHE A 194 9.43 -6.79 -15.21
N ALA A 195 8.30 -6.29 -15.72
CA ALA A 195 7.12 -5.98 -14.92
C ALA A 195 6.47 -7.26 -14.37
N THR A 196 6.26 -8.26 -15.23
CA THR A 196 5.68 -9.54 -14.82
C THR A 196 6.60 -10.29 -13.85
N GLN A 197 7.93 -10.20 -14.03
CA GLN A 197 8.88 -10.79 -13.10
C GLN A 197 8.83 -10.13 -11.72
N ARG A 198 8.75 -8.79 -11.64
CA ARG A 198 8.57 -8.07 -10.37
C ARG A 198 7.27 -8.48 -9.69
N MET A 199 6.17 -8.48 -10.43
CA MET A 199 4.85 -8.88 -9.92
C MET A 199 4.87 -10.30 -9.33
N LEU A 200 5.45 -11.27 -10.06
CA LEU A 200 5.55 -12.65 -9.59
C LEU A 200 6.41 -12.77 -8.33
N LYS A 201 7.52 -12.03 -8.23
CA LYS A 201 8.32 -12.01 -6.99
C LYS A 201 7.53 -11.52 -5.79
N LEU A 202 6.75 -10.43 -5.95
CA LEU A 202 5.91 -9.88 -4.88
C LEU A 202 4.78 -10.85 -4.46
N LEU A 203 4.13 -11.49 -5.43
CA LEU A 203 3.13 -12.53 -5.17
C LEU A 203 3.75 -13.72 -4.42
N LEU A 204 4.89 -14.22 -4.88
CA LEU A 204 5.55 -15.37 -4.25
C LEU A 204 6.01 -15.07 -2.84
N VAL A 205 6.69 -13.94 -2.60
CA VAL A 205 7.16 -13.60 -1.25
C VAL A 205 6.01 -13.35 -0.28
N THR A 206 4.93 -12.72 -0.76
CA THR A 206 3.70 -12.55 0.04
C THR A 206 3.11 -13.91 0.41
N ASN A 207 3.04 -14.84 -0.55
CA ASN A 207 2.57 -16.20 -0.31
C ASN A 207 3.48 -16.97 0.67
N LEU A 208 4.79 -16.75 0.64
CA LEU A 208 5.74 -17.40 1.56
C LEU A 208 5.49 -17.00 3.02
N TYR A 209 5.20 -15.72 3.29
CA TYR A 209 4.79 -15.30 4.64
C TYR A 209 3.52 -16.02 5.09
N ARG A 210 2.52 -16.15 4.21
CA ARG A 210 1.28 -16.88 4.53
C ARG A 210 1.52 -18.36 4.80
N ILE A 211 2.33 -19.02 3.96
CA ILE A 211 2.70 -20.44 4.11
C ILE A 211 3.51 -20.68 5.38
N LYS A 212 4.45 -19.77 5.73
CA LYS A 212 5.28 -19.84 6.95
C LYS A 212 4.43 -19.97 8.21
N PHE A 213 3.25 -19.35 8.25
CA PHE A 213 2.31 -19.41 9.37
C PHE A 213 1.13 -20.37 9.17
N GLY A 214 1.16 -21.21 8.13
CA GLY A 214 0.16 -22.26 7.92
C GLY A 214 -1.14 -21.82 7.24
N HIS A 215 -1.14 -20.65 6.59
CA HIS A 215 -2.30 -20.18 5.81
C HIS A 215 -2.21 -20.65 4.36
N PHE A 216 -3.11 -21.55 3.99
CA PHE A 216 -3.15 -22.19 2.68
C PHE A 216 -4.40 -21.77 1.89
N MET A 217 -4.26 -21.69 0.56
CA MET A 217 -5.41 -21.58 -0.32
C MET A 217 -6.03 -22.96 -0.51
N GLU A 218 -7.35 -23.03 -0.51
CA GLU A 218 -8.05 -24.23 -0.97
C GLU A 218 -7.81 -24.38 -2.48
N VAL A 219 -7.29 -25.54 -2.87
CA VAL A 219 -7.12 -25.90 -4.26
C VAL A 219 -8.22 -26.89 -4.61
N GLU A 220 -9.12 -26.51 -5.51
CA GLU A 220 -10.12 -27.46 -6.04
C GLU A 220 -9.39 -28.61 -6.73
N LYS A 221 -9.62 -29.84 -6.28
CA LYS A 221 -8.94 -31.07 -6.77
C LYS A 221 -9.01 -31.27 -8.29
N ASN A 222 -9.95 -30.63 -8.99
CA ASN A 222 -10.14 -30.79 -10.43
C ASN A 222 -9.41 -29.74 -11.29
N SER A 223 -8.76 -28.75 -10.69
CA SER A 223 -8.12 -27.64 -11.43
C SER A 223 -6.87 -28.04 -12.22
N PHE A 224 -6.17 -29.11 -11.82
CA PHE A 224 -4.98 -29.61 -12.53
C PHE A 224 -5.24 -30.77 -13.51
N ASN A 225 -6.39 -31.45 -13.41
CA ASN A 225 -6.68 -32.64 -14.23
C ASN A 225 -7.08 -32.31 -15.68
N ASN A 226 -7.43 -31.07 -15.99
CA ASN A 226 -7.80 -30.65 -17.34
C ASN A 226 -6.64 -30.13 -18.19
N GLN A 227 -5.40 -30.07 -17.66
CA GLN A 227 -4.23 -29.59 -18.41
C GLN A 227 -3.23 -30.71 -18.78
N LEU A 228 -3.48 -31.96 -18.39
CA LEU A 228 -2.66 -33.14 -18.76
C LEU A 228 -3.35 -34.05 -19.79
N LEU A 229 -4.45 -33.59 -20.39
CA LEU A 229 -5.20 -34.34 -21.41
C LEU A 229 -5.43 -33.47 -22.63
N GLU A 230 -4.38 -32.92 -23.22
CA GLU A 230 -4.35 -32.59 -24.64
C GLU A 230 -2.89 -32.45 -25.12
N SER A 231 -2.48 -33.45 -25.92
CA SER A 231 -1.23 -33.65 -26.68
C SER A 231 0.07 -33.96 -25.92
#